data_AF-A0A7J6VXI7-F1
#
_entry.id   AF-A0A7J6VXI7-F1
#
_cell.length_a   1.000
_cell.length_b   1.000
_cell.length_c   1.000
_cell.angle_alpha   90.00
_cell.angle_beta   90.00
_cell.angle_gamma   90.00
#
_symmetry.space_group_name_H-M   'P 1'
#
loop_
_entity.id
_entity.type
_entity.pdbx_description
1 polymer ?
#
loop_
_entity_poly.entity_id
_entity_poly.type
_entity_poly.pdbx_seq_one_letter_code
_entity_poly.pdbx_strand_id
1 'polypeptide(L)'
;MADPCISCTTFNILAPIYKRLDKENQSSRESEYKAYWLSRNQSILDRLLYDRSSIICLQEFWVGNEELVDIYENRLGDAGYINFKLARTNNRGD
;
A
#
# COMPACT_ATOMS: atom_id res chain seq x y z
N MET A 1 -14.31 -6.44 -32.07
CA MET A 1 -13.85 -6.93 -30.76
C MET A 1 -12.70 -6.02 -30.36
N ALA A 2 -12.67 -5.49 -29.14
CA ALA A 2 -11.54 -4.70 -28.69
C ALA A 2 -10.34 -5.63 -28.48
N ASP A 3 -9.14 -5.20 -28.88
CA ASP A 3 -7.93 -5.95 -28.61
C ASP A 3 -7.73 -6.10 -27.10
N PRO A 4 -7.17 -7.23 -26.63
CA PRO A 4 -6.84 -7.40 -25.22
C PRO A 4 -5.92 -6.26 -24.77
N CYS A 5 -6.37 -5.45 -23.82
CA CYS A 5 -5.59 -4.35 -23.25
C CYS A 5 -5.22 -4.70 -21.82
N ILE A 6 -3.92 -4.68 -21.52
CA ILE A 6 -3.39 -4.87 -20.18
C ILE A 6 -2.96 -3.50 -19.64
N SER A 7 -3.55 -3.08 -18.53
CA SER A 7 -3.19 -1.86 -17.81
C SER A 7 -2.32 -2.18 -16.59
N CYS A 8 -1.40 -1.28 -16.26
CA CYS A 8 -0.49 -1.45 -15.13
C CYS A 8 -0.47 -0.17 -14.29
N THR A 9 -0.73 -0.30 -12.98
CA THR A 9 -0.51 0.76 -12.01
C THR A 9 0.79 0.48 -11.27
N THR A 10 1.71 1.42 -11.27
CA THR A 10 2.84 1.45 -10.35
C THR A 10 2.66 2.59 -9.37
N PHE A 11 2.72 2.31 -8.07
CA PHE A 11 2.46 3.33 -7.05
C PHE A 11 3.32 3.14 -5.81
N ASN A 12 4.15 4.14 -5.51
CA ASN A 12 4.84 4.23 -4.22
C ASN A 12 3.85 4.78 -3.19
N ILE A 13 3.48 3.94 -2.23
CA ILE A 13 2.43 4.26 -1.25
C ILE A 13 2.96 4.92 0.01
N LEU A 14 4.28 5.17 0.11
CA LEU A 14 4.96 5.75 1.28
C LEU A 14 4.58 5.04 2.59
N ALA A 15 5.38 4.07 3.02
CA ALA A 15 5.11 3.28 4.22
C ALA A 15 4.84 4.21 5.43
N PRO A 16 3.85 3.91 6.30
CA PRO A 16 3.54 4.74 7.47
C PRO A 16 4.75 5.03 8.37
N ILE A 17 5.70 4.10 8.44
CA ILE A 17 6.98 4.23 9.19
C ILE A 17 7.97 5.22 8.59
N TYR A 18 7.79 5.62 7.33
CA TYR A 18 8.62 6.63 6.65
C TYR A 18 7.94 7.99 6.61
N LYS A 19 6.60 8.03 6.72
CA LYS A 19 5.84 9.26 6.65
C LYS A 19 5.93 10.04 7.97
N ARG A 20 6.67 11.15 7.94
CA ARG A 20 6.77 12.09 9.07
C ARG A 20 5.55 12.99 9.09
N LEU A 21 5.02 13.25 10.28
CA LEU A 21 3.81 14.07 10.45
C LEU A 21 4.13 15.56 10.62
N ASP A 22 5.32 15.86 11.13
CA ASP A 22 5.74 17.22 11.42
C ASP A 22 7.05 17.54 10.69
N LYS A 23 7.16 18.77 10.18
CA LYS A 23 8.36 19.24 9.45
C LYS A 23 9.49 19.60 10.40
N GLU A 24 9.19 20.08 11.60
CA GLU A 24 10.16 20.47 12.62
C GLU A 24 10.50 19.27 13.52
N ASN A 25 9.48 18.52 13.96
CA ASN A 25 9.64 17.29 14.73
C ASN A 25 9.69 16.05 13.83
N GLN A 26 10.90 15.78 13.34
CA GLN A 26 11.18 14.62 12.49
C GLN A 26 10.99 13.26 13.18
N SER A 27 10.79 13.22 14.51
CA SER A 27 10.64 11.98 15.26
C SER A 27 9.26 11.36 15.12
N SER A 28 8.21 12.17 14.90
CA SER A 28 6.83 11.68 14.85
C SER A 28 6.46 11.15 13.46
N ARG A 29 6.03 9.89 13.42
CA ARG A 29 5.67 9.15 12.21
C ARG A 29 4.20 8.78 12.18
N GLU A 30 3.64 8.66 10.98
CA GLU A 30 2.25 8.24 10.79
C GLU A 30 2.01 6.84 11.37
N SER A 31 3.01 5.96 11.38
CA SER A 31 2.94 4.62 11.99
C SER A 31 2.55 4.63 13.47
N GLU A 32 2.81 5.72 14.20
CA GLU A 32 2.41 5.88 15.61
C GLU A 32 0.89 6.08 15.78
N TYR A 33 0.17 6.44 14.71
CA TYR A 33 -1.23 6.83 14.75
C TYR A 33 -2.08 5.98 13.81
N LYS A 34 -2.65 4.90 14.35
CA LYS A 34 -3.46 3.93 13.59
C LYS A 34 -4.55 4.57 12.73
N ALA A 35 -5.32 5.50 13.29
CA ALA A 35 -6.38 6.18 12.55
C ALA A 35 -5.86 6.87 11.27
N TYR A 36 -4.64 7.41 11.30
CA TYR A 36 -4.09 8.17 10.18
C TYR A 36 -3.61 7.25 9.07
N TRP A 37 -2.77 6.27 9.39
CA TRP A 37 -2.29 5.35 8.36
C TRP A 37 -3.41 4.47 7.82
N LEU A 38 -4.37 4.06 8.66
CA LEU A 38 -5.50 3.24 8.20
C LEU A 38 -6.37 4.04 7.22
N SER A 39 -6.76 5.27 7.59
CA SER A 39 -7.59 6.12 6.71
C SER A 39 -6.90 6.37 5.36
N ARG A 40 -5.60 6.67 5.35
CA ARG A 40 -4.86 6.88 4.12
C ARG A 40 -4.77 5.63 3.25
N ASN A 41 -4.51 4.47 3.84
CA ASN A 41 -4.42 3.21 3.09
C ASN A 41 -5.78 2.77 2.55
N GLN A 42 -6.89 3.05 3.24
CA GLN A 42 -8.24 2.88 2.70
C GLN A 42 -8.45 3.75 1.45
N SER A 43 -8.09 5.04 1.47
CA SER A 43 -8.17 5.90 0.28
C SER A 43 -7.30 5.41 -0.89
N ILE A 44 -6.11 4.86 -0.60
CA ILE A 44 -5.24 4.27 -1.62
C ILE A 44 -5.92 3.04 -2.25
N LEU A 45 -6.46 2.13 -1.44
CA LEU A 45 -7.19 0.96 -1.93
C LEU A 45 -8.41 1.35 -2.76
N ASP A 46 -9.18 2.33 -2.31
CA ASP A 46 -10.32 2.84 -3.07
C ASP A 46 -9.89 3.36 -4.44
N ARG A 47 -8.75 4.05 -4.52
CA ARG A 47 -8.19 4.51 -5.79
C ARG A 47 -7.73 3.36 -6.69
N LEU A 48 -7.01 2.38 -6.14
CA LEU A 48 -6.55 1.20 -6.89
C LEU A 48 -7.72 0.41 -7.48
N LEU A 49 -8.78 0.22 -6.67
CA LEU A 49 -10.00 -0.49 -7.05
C LEU A 49 -10.89 0.32 -8.00
N TYR A 50 -10.77 1.64 -8.01
CA TYR A 50 -11.40 2.49 -9.00
C TYR A 50 -10.68 2.40 -10.36
N ASP A 51 -9.34 2.48 -10.36
CA ASP A 51 -8.52 2.42 -11.57
C ASP A 51 -8.55 1.03 -12.24
N ARG A 52 -8.76 -0.04 -11.44
CA ARG A 52 -8.91 -1.45 -11.90
C ARG A 52 -7.84 -1.91 -12.89
N SER A 53 -6.60 -1.51 -12.68
CA SER A 53 -5.48 -1.95 -13.52
C SER A 53 -5.35 -3.48 -13.51
N SER A 54 -5.02 -4.08 -14.66
CA SER A 54 -4.78 -5.53 -14.75
C SER A 54 -3.64 -5.99 -13.83
N ILE A 55 -2.62 -5.14 -13.65
CA ILE A 55 -1.46 -5.37 -12.79
C ILE A 55 -1.28 -4.17 -11.86
N ILE A 56 -1.00 -4.42 -10.58
CA ILE A 56 -0.71 -3.39 -9.58
C ILE A 56 0.63 -3.71 -8.92
N CYS A 57 1.58 -2.77 -9.02
CA CYS A 57 2.89 -2.85 -8.40
C CYS A 57 3.02 -1.76 -7.34
N LEU A 58 3.06 -2.14 -6.06
CA LEU A 58 3.20 -1.19 -4.95
C LEU A 58 4.65 -1.14 -4.44
N GLN A 59 5.14 0.06 -4.15
CA GLN A 59 6.44 0.27 -3.50
C GLN A 59 6.26 0.96 -2.14
N GLU A 60 7.27 0.83 -1.28
CA GLU A 60 7.21 1.26 0.13
C GLU A 60 5.98 0.68 0.85
N PHE A 61 5.68 -0.57 0.57
CA PHE A 61 4.67 -1.33 1.30
C PHE A 61 5.24 -1.75 2.67
N TRP A 62 4.48 -1.55 3.74
CA TRP A 62 4.92 -1.87 5.10
C TRP A 62 4.60 -3.33 5.43
N VAL A 63 5.50 -4.23 5.05
CA VAL A 63 5.29 -5.69 5.17
C VAL A 63 5.29 -6.15 6.63
N GLY A 64 6.02 -5.47 7.53
CA GLY A 64 6.07 -5.79 8.95
C GLY A 64 4.81 -5.46 9.74
N ASN A 65 3.81 -4.81 9.14
CA ASN A 65 2.53 -4.54 9.79
C ASN A 65 1.44 -5.49 9.26
N GLU A 66 1.15 -6.54 10.02
CA GLU A 66 0.17 -7.58 9.66
C GLU A 66 -1.22 -6.98 9.35
N GLU A 67 -1.67 -6.00 10.12
CA GLU A 67 -2.97 -5.38 9.89
C GLU A 67 -3.03 -4.62 8.54
N LEU A 68 -1.99 -3.87 8.19
CA LEU A 68 -1.89 -3.21 6.90
C LEU A 68 -1.81 -4.24 5.77
N VAL A 69 -1.06 -5.32 5.96
CA VAL A 69 -0.98 -6.42 4.98
C VAL A 69 -2.37 -7.03 4.76
N ASP A 70 -3.08 -7.36 5.82
CA ASP A 70 -4.39 -8.00 5.78
C ASP A 70 -5.44 -7.15 5.06
N ILE A 71 -5.47 -5.82 5.27
CA ILE A 71 -6.45 -4.97 4.58
C ILE A 71 -6.22 -4.94 3.06
N TYR A 72 -4.97 -4.97 2.60
CA TYR A 72 -4.66 -5.00 1.16
C TYR A 72 -4.95 -6.38 0.57
N GLU A 73 -4.53 -7.44 1.25
CA GLU A 73 -4.75 -8.81 0.77
C GLU A 73 -6.24 -9.13 0.67
N ASN A 74 -7.03 -8.76 1.67
CA ASN A 74 -8.48 -8.96 1.65
C ASN A 74 -9.16 -8.08 0.59
N ARG A 75 -8.92 -6.76 0.59
CA ARG A 75 -9.62 -5.84 -0.34
C ARG A 75 -9.29 -6.09 -1.81
N LEU A 76 -8.03 -6.40 -2.13
CA LEU A 76 -7.63 -6.73 -3.49
C LEU A 76 -8.04 -8.17 -3.85
N GLY A 77 -7.96 -9.11 -2.89
CA GLY A 77 -8.42 -10.49 -3.07
C GLY A 77 -9.91 -10.57 -3.38
N ASP A 78 -10.75 -9.84 -2.63
CA ASP A 78 -12.20 -9.72 -2.86
C ASP A 78 -12.53 -9.13 -4.25
N ALA A 79 -11.61 -8.33 -4.82
CA ALA A 79 -11.72 -7.78 -6.16
C ALA A 79 -11.17 -8.71 -7.27
N GLY A 80 -10.65 -9.88 -6.91
CA GLY A 80 -10.17 -10.91 -7.83
C GLY A 80 -8.65 -10.85 -8.12
N TYR A 81 -7.88 -10.05 -7.39
CA TYR A 81 -6.42 -10.02 -7.54
C TYR A 81 -5.76 -11.18 -6.80
N ILE A 82 -4.71 -11.74 -7.40
CA ILE A 82 -3.78 -12.66 -6.72
C ILE A 82 -2.62 -11.82 -6.20
N ASN A 83 -2.40 -11.85 -4.89
CA ASN A 83 -1.41 -11.01 -4.23
C ASN A 83 -0.08 -11.75 -4.05
N PHE A 84 1.02 -11.06 -4.36
CA PHE A 84 2.37 -11.51 -4.05
C PHE A 84 3.09 -10.39 -3.28
N LYS A 85 3.76 -10.73 -2.18
CA LYS A 85 4.53 -9.79 -1.36
C LYS A 85 5.95 -10.26 -1.17
N LEU A 86 6.89 -9.32 -1.16
CA LEU A 86 8.30 -9.59 -0.93
C LEU A 86 8.86 -8.53 0.04
N ALA A 87 9.29 -8.98 1.20
CA ALA A 87 9.97 -8.12 2.18
C ALA A 87 11.36 -7.69 1.67
N ARG A 88 11.90 -6.62 2.24
CA ARG A 88 13.29 -6.22 1.95
C ARG A 88 14.26 -7.26 2.50
N THR A 89 15.33 -7.54 1.76
CA THR A 89 16.35 -8.53 2.13
C THR A 89 17.22 -8.14 3.33
N ASN A 90 17.16 -6.90 3.81
CA ASN A 90 18.03 -6.37 4.87
C ASN A 90 17.29 -5.85 6.11
N ASN A 91 15.99 -6.13 6.27
CA ASN A 91 15.13 -5.68 7.38
C ASN A 91 15.23 -4.16 7.69
N ARG A 92 15.71 -3.33 6.75
CA ARG A 92 15.79 -1.88 6.98
C ARG A 92 14.43 -1.26 6.77
N GLY A 93 13.84 -0.82 7.89
CA GLY A 93 12.52 -0.20 7.93
C GLY A 93 11.41 -1.25 7.84
N ASP A 94 11.58 -2.35 8.57
CA ASP A 94 10.52 -3.07 9.28
C ASP A 94 10.94 -3.12 10.75
#